data_AF-A0A7S2UPU1-F1
#
_entry.id   AF-A0A7S2UPU1-F1
#
_cell.length_a   1.000
_cell.length_b   1.000
_cell.length_c   1.000
_cell.angle_alpha   90.00
_cell.angle_beta   90.00
_cell.angle_gamma   90.00
#
_symmetry.space_group_name_H-M   'P 1'
#
loop_
_entity.id
_entity.type
_entity.pdbx_description
1 polymer ?
#
loop_
_entity_poly.entity_id
_entity_poly.type
_entity_poly.pdbx_seq_one_letter_code
_entity_poly.pdbx_strand_id
1 'polypeptide(L)'
;FTGTVAAGYLKKQGLSGDTLEDPSWVTNHADAVAAAVLHWATDNGASTFCHWFQPMASSGVRHGQTGQVQNMMMSFDRKTNEIKFDFDGKDLVKGETDGSSYANGGLRATHTAAGYLVIDTSS
;
A
#
# COMPACT_ATOMS: atom_id res chain seq x y z
N PHE A 1 7.95 -8.40 3.80
CA PHE A 1 7.96 -7.95 5.21
C PHE A 1 7.14 -8.96 6.01
N THR A 2 7.75 -10.00 6.57
CA THR A 2 7.03 -11.10 7.25
C THR A 2 7.87 -11.69 8.39
N GLY A 3 7.25 -12.51 9.25
CA GLY A 3 7.93 -13.30 10.28
C GLY A 3 8.84 -12.48 11.22
N THR A 4 10.05 -13.00 11.49
CA THR A 4 11.00 -12.37 12.43
C THR A 4 11.45 -10.98 11.99
N VAL A 5 11.50 -10.72 10.68
CA VAL A 5 11.81 -9.38 10.15
C VAL A 5 10.70 -8.42 10.55
N ALA A 6 9.43 -8.75 10.27
CA ALA A 6 8.30 -7.90 10.61
C ALA A 6 8.19 -7.67 12.13
N ALA A 7 8.40 -8.70 12.95
CA ALA A 7 8.29 -8.62 14.41
C ALA A 7 9.16 -7.52 15.03
N GLY A 8 10.38 -7.31 14.52
CA GLY A 8 11.27 -6.25 15.01
C GLY A 8 10.71 -4.84 14.78
N TYR A 9 10.10 -4.61 13.61
CA TYR A 9 9.53 -3.32 13.24
C TYR A 9 8.15 -3.10 13.85
N LEU A 10 7.31 -4.14 13.90
CA LEU A 10 5.99 -4.10 14.55
C LEU A 10 6.10 -3.79 16.04
N LYS A 11 7.08 -4.38 16.73
CA LYS A 11 7.33 -4.10 18.15
C LYS A 11 7.67 -2.63 18.42
N LYS A 12 8.38 -1.96 17.51
CA LYS A 12 8.65 -0.51 17.61
C LYS A 12 7.36 0.33 17.54
N GLN A 13 6.32 -0.19 16.89
CA GLN A 13 5.01 0.44 16.78
C GLN A 13 4.03 -0.05 17.86
N GLY A 14 4.50 -0.81 18.86
CA GLY A 14 3.67 -1.34 19.95
C GLY A 14 2.81 -2.55 19.57
N LEU A 15 3.08 -3.17 18.42
CA LEU A 15 2.36 -4.36 17.94
C LEU A 15 3.10 -5.66 18.26
N SER A 16 2.37 -6.78 18.29
CA SER A 16 2.97 -8.11 18.40
C SER A 16 3.60 -8.54 17.07
N GLY A 17 4.55 -9.46 17.10
CA GLY A 17 5.08 -10.09 15.89
C GLY A 17 4.01 -10.87 15.12
N ASP A 18 3.00 -11.36 15.84
CA ASP A 18 1.91 -12.17 15.30
C ASP A 18 0.76 -11.31 14.77
N THR A 19 0.86 -9.98 14.83
CA THR A 19 -0.22 -9.07 14.39
C THR A 19 -0.60 -9.28 12.92
N LEU A 20 0.34 -9.69 12.07
CA LEU A 20 0.04 -9.96 10.65
C LEU A 20 -0.67 -11.30 10.41
N GLU A 21 -0.71 -12.20 11.41
CA GLU A 21 -1.40 -13.49 11.30
C GLU A 21 -2.92 -13.34 11.39
N ASP A 22 -3.42 -12.29 12.07
CA ASP A 22 -4.84 -11.95 12.12
C ASP A 22 -5.18 -10.87 11.07
N PRO A 23 -5.91 -11.21 9.99
CA PRO A 23 -6.28 -10.26 8.94
C PRO A 23 -7.03 -9.02 9.44
N SER A 24 -7.59 -9.03 10.66
CA SER A 24 -8.25 -7.86 11.25
C SER A 24 -7.33 -6.64 11.43
N TRP A 25 -6.01 -6.84 11.37
CA TRP A 25 -5.02 -5.75 11.44
C TRP A 25 -5.25 -4.68 10.37
N VAL A 26 -5.79 -5.04 9.19
CA VAL A 26 -6.10 -4.10 8.10
C VAL A 26 -7.13 -3.04 8.50
N THR A 27 -7.92 -3.31 9.55
CA THR A 27 -8.93 -2.37 10.07
C THR A 27 -8.45 -1.72 11.36
N ASN A 28 -7.88 -2.51 12.28
CA ASN A 28 -7.62 -2.06 13.64
C ASN A 28 -6.21 -1.48 13.86
N HIS A 29 -5.26 -1.82 12.98
CA HIS A 29 -3.84 -1.54 13.17
C HIS A 29 -3.14 -1.04 11.89
N ALA A 30 -3.89 -0.66 10.86
CA ALA A 30 -3.35 -0.29 9.55
C ALA A 30 -2.26 0.79 9.60
N ASP A 31 -2.47 1.86 10.38
CA ASP A 31 -1.49 2.95 10.50
C ASP A 31 -0.19 2.50 11.20
N ALA A 32 -0.31 1.69 12.25
CA ALA A 32 0.85 1.16 12.96
C ALA A 32 1.62 0.15 12.08
N VAL A 33 0.93 -0.67 11.29
CA VAL A 33 1.57 -1.56 10.31
C VAL A 33 2.23 -0.74 9.19
N ALA A 34 1.58 0.31 8.68
CA ALA A 34 2.16 1.19 7.66
C ALA A 34 3.43 1.89 8.17
N ALA A 35 3.45 2.40 9.40
CA ALA A 35 4.64 2.97 10.03
C ALA A 35 5.77 1.94 10.18
N ALA A 36 5.45 0.69 10.51
CA ALA A 36 6.42 -0.40 10.58
C ALA A 36 7.02 -0.73 9.21
N VAL A 37 6.17 -0.81 8.17
CA VAL A 37 6.57 -1.02 6.77
C VAL A 37 7.43 0.12 6.27
N LEU A 38 7.07 1.38 6.56
CA LEU A 38 7.84 2.56 6.18
C LEU A 38 9.24 2.51 6.77
N HIS A 39 9.36 2.28 8.08
CA HIS A 39 10.67 2.21 8.74
C HIS A 39 11.51 1.06 8.18
N TRP A 40 10.91 -0.10 7.91
CA TRP A 40 11.62 -1.21 7.27
C TRP A 40 12.07 -0.84 5.85
N ALA A 41 11.20 -0.24 5.05
CA ALA A 41 11.48 0.14 3.68
C ALA A 41 12.63 1.16 3.62
N THR A 42 12.59 2.20 4.46
CA THR A 42 13.64 3.23 4.51
C THR A 42 14.97 2.69 5.02
N ASP A 43 14.97 1.77 5.99
CA ASP A 43 16.20 1.09 6.46
C ASP A 43 16.86 0.28 5.32
N ASN A 44 16.06 -0.18 4.35
CA ASN A 44 16.53 -0.90 3.17
C ASN A 44 16.74 0.01 1.94
N GLY A 45 16.68 1.34 2.12
CA GLY A 45 16.93 2.31 1.06
C GLY A 45 15.79 2.48 0.05
N ALA A 46 14.60 1.95 0.33
CA ALA A 46 13.44 2.16 -0.54
C ALA A 46 12.84 3.56 -0.35
N SER A 47 12.40 4.17 -1.45
CA SER A 47 11.76 5.49 -1.49
C SER A 47 10.39 5.48 -2.17
N THR A 48 10.01 4.35 -2.77
CA THR A 48 8.73 4.16 -3.46
C THR A 48 8.01 2.93 -2.93
N PHE A 49 6.69 2.94 -3.06
CA PHE A 49 5.85 1.76 -2.90
C PHE A 49 5.00 1.56 -4.15
N CYS A 50 4.51 0.34 -4.34
CA CYS A 50 3.46 0.07 -5.30
C CYS A 50 2.50 -0.96 -4.74
N HIS A 51 1.22 -0.81 -5.07
CA HIS A 51 0.27 -1.91 -5.00
C HIS A 51 0.46 -2.78 -6.22
N TRP A 52 0.93 -4.00 -6.00
CA TRP A 52 1.08 -4.99 -7.05
C TRP A 52 -0.21 -5.77 -7.18
N PHE A 53 -0.74 -5.90 -8.40
CA PHE A 53 -2.02 -6.57 -8.62
C PHE A 53 -2.07 -7.33 -9.94
N GLN A 54 -2.98 -8.29 -10.02
CA GLN A 54 -3.27 -9.03 -11.24
C GLN A 54 -4.59 -8.53 -11.84
N PRO A 55 -4.60 -7.94 -13.05
CA PRO A 55 -5.82 -7.44 -13.68
C PRO A 55 -6.81 -8.58 -13.97
N MET A 56 -8.11 -8.32 -13.94
CA MET A 56 -9.15 -9.34 -14.18
C MET A 56 -9.00 -10.08 -15.52
N ALA A 57 -8.56 -9.40 -16.58
CA ALA A 57 -8.32 -9.99 -17.89
C ALA A 57 -7.07 -10.90 -17.96
N SER A 58 -6.23 -10.91 -16.90
CA SER A 58 -5.10 -11.83 -16.80
C SER A 58 -5.54 -13.28 -16.54
N SER A 59 -6.76 -13.47 -15.99
CA SER A 59 -7.39 -14.78 -15.87
C SER A 59 -7.94 -15.22 -17.23
N GLY A 60 -7.32 -16.22 -17.85
CA GLY A 60 -7.85 -16.93 -19.03
C GLY A 60 -7.45 -16.40 -20.41
N VAL A 61 -7.00 -15.15 -20.55
CA VAL A 61 -6.62 -14.60 -21.89
C VAL A 61 -5.12 -14.34 -22.03
N ARG A 62 -4.45 -13.91 -20.94
CA ARG A 62 -3.01 -13.64 -20.89
C ARG A 62 -2.47 -13.91 -19.48
N HIS A 63 -2.22 -15.19 -19.17
CA HIS A 63 -1.64 -15.60 -17.90
C HIS A 63 -0.34 -14.84 -17.59
N GLY A 64 -0.20 -14.39 -16.34
CA GLY A 64 1.06 -13.85 -15.81
C GLY A 64 1.30 -12.35 -16.02
N GLN A 65 0.29 -11.55 -16.38
CA GLN A 65 0.44 -10.10 -16.42
C GLN A 65 0.07 -9.45 -15.08
N THR A 66 0.89 -8.50 -14.64
CA THR A 66 0.80 -7.82 -13.35
C THR A 66 0.85 -6.32 -13.56
N GLY A 67 0.00 -5.58 -12.86
CA GLY A 67 0.01 -4.12 -12.83
C GLY A 67 0.77 -3.60 -11.62
N GLN A 68 1.49 -2.49 -11.81
CA GLN A 68 2.08 -1.72 -10.72
C GLN A 68 2.13 -0.24 -11.10
N VAL A 69 1.88 0.62 -10.13
CA VAL A 69 2.15 2.06 -10.21
C VAL A 69 3.07 2.41 -9.05
N GLN A 70 4.22 3.01 -9.35
CA GLN A 70 5.22 3.39 -8.35
C GLN A 70 4.87 4.76 -7.79
N ASN A 71 4.55 4.81 -6.50
CA ASN A 71 4.26 6.03 -5.74
C ASN A 71 5.43 6.37 -4.83
N MET A 72 5.78 7.65 -4.72
CA MET A 72 6.83 8.11 -3.81
C MET A 72 6.30 8.11 -2.37
N MET A 73 7.07 7.58 -1.42
CA MET A 73 6.84 7.77 0.02
C MET A 73 7.40 9.11 0.54
N MET A 74 8.02 9.89 -0.35
CA MET A 74 8.68 11.14 -0.01
C MET A 74 7.75 12.33 -0.25
N SER A 75 7.63 13.19 0.75
CA SER A 75 6.96 14.47 0.67
C SER A 75 7.85 15.61 1.19
N PHE A 76 7.46 16.85 0.92
CA PHE A 76 8.13 18.03 1.46
C PHE A 76 7.28 18.62 2.59
N ASP A 77 7.88 18.83 3.76
CA ASP A 77 7.22 19.56 4.83
C ASP A 77 6.99 21.01 4.38
N ARG A 78 5.72 21.43 4.34
CA ARG A 78 5.34 22.75 3.81
C ARG A 78 5.83 23.93 4.67
N LYS A 79 6.19 23.68 5.93
CA LYS A 79 6.67 24.71 6.87
C LYS A 79 8.19 24.78 6.87
N THR A 80 8.89 23.64 6.83
CA THR A 80 10.35 23.59 6.93
C THR A 80 11.06 23.42 5.59
N ASN A 81 10.34 23.04 4.53
CA ASN A 81 10.86 22.60 3.22
C ASN A 81 11.82 21.40 3.30
N GLU A 82 11.81 20.68 4.41
CA GLU A 82 12.63 19.48 4.59
C GLU A 82 11.96 18.27 3.96
N ILE A 83 12.78 17.30 3.59
CA ILE A 83 12.31 16.01 3.10
C ILE A 83 11.72 15.23 4.28
N LYS A 84 10.50 14.73 4.08
CA LYS A 84 9.82 13.82 5.00
C LYS A 84 9.47 12.55 4.25
N PHE A 85 9.53 11.43 4.96
CA PHE A 85 8.97 10.17 4.49
C PHE A 85 7.66 9.91 5.22
N ASP A 86 6.59 9.65 4.47
CA ASP A 86 5.27 9.32 4.98
C ASP A 86 4.64 8.18 4.18
N PHE A 87 3.98 7.31 4.92
CA PHE A 87 3.22 6.17 4.41
C PHE A 87 2.28 5.74 5.53
N ASP A 88 0.98 5.78 5.25
CA ASP A 88 -0.06 5.58 6.26
C ASP A 88 -0.96 4.40 5.95
N GLY A 89 -1.87 4.09 6.89
CA GLY A 89 -2.74 2.93 6.76
C GLY A 89 -3.69 3.02 5.56
N LYS A 90 -4.10 4.24 5.16
CA LYS A 90 -4.95 4.39 3.97
C LYS A 90 -4.17 4.06 2.70
N ASP A 91 -2.92 4.51 2.59
CA ASP A 91 -2.06 4.25 1.44
C ASP A 91 -1.63 2.78 1.39
N LEU A 92 -1.49 2.12 2.55
CA LEU A 92 -1.22 0.69 2.67
C LEU A 92 -2.44 -0.16 2.33
N VAL A 93 -3.64 0.14 2.84
CA VAL A 93 -4.80 -0.75 2.70
C VAL A 93 -5.57 -0.48 1.40
N LYS A 94 -5.48 0.73 0.84
CA LYS A 94 -6.25 1.11 -0.35
C LYS A 94 -5.52 2.12 -1.23
N GLY A 95 -4.96 1.62 -2.33
CA GLY A 95 -4.12 2.39 -3.26
C GLY A 95 -4.81 3.30 -4.27
N GLU A 96 -6.12 3.19 -4.50
CA GLU A 96 -6.80 3.98 -5.54
C GLU A 96 -7.87 4.91 -4.94
N THR A 97 -7.69 6.21 -5.17
CA THR A 97 -8.81 7.14 -5.30
C THR A 97 -9.58 6.75 -6.56
N ASP A 98 -10.91 6.64 -6.44
CA ASP A 98 -11.85 6.44 -7.55
C ASP A 98 -11.40 7.28 -8.76
N GLY A 99 -11.03 6.60 -9.85
CA GLY A 99 -10.28 7.09 -11.03
C GLY A 99 -10.95 8.18 -11.87
N SER A 100 -11.69 9.08 -11.22
CA SER A 100 -12.29 10.32 -11.74
C SER A 100 -11.27 11.41 -12.07
N SER A 101 -10.01 11.26 -11.66
CA SER A 101 -8.95 12.28 -11.77
C SER A 101 -8.25 12.36 -13.14
N TYR A 102 -8.64 11.54 -14.13
CA TYR A 102 -8.25 11.78 -15.52
C TYR A 102 -9.03 12.97 -16.10
N ALA A 103 -8.38 13.80 -16.92
CA ALA A 103 -8.93 15.05 -17.50
C ALA A 103 -10.17 14.89 -18.43
N ASN A 104 -10.81 13.73 -18.45
CA ASN A 104 -12.08 13.43 -19.14
C ASN A 104 -13.08 12.65 -18.25
N GLY A 105 -12.94 12.76 -16.92
CA GLY A 105 -13.72 12.05 -15.89
C GLY A 105 -15.22 12.41 -15.78
N GLY A 106 -15.96 12.39 -16.90
CA GLY A 106 -17.40 12.67 -16.90
C GLY A 106 -18.21 12.01 -18.02
N LEU A 107 -17.61 11.27 -18.95
CA LEU A 107 -18.32 10.79 -20.17
C LEU A 107 -18.43 9.27 -20.33
N ARG A 108 -17.99 8.49 -19.34
CA ARG A 108 -18.23 7.02 -19.34
C ARG A 108 -18.73 6.58 -17.98
N ALA A 109 -19.85 5.87 -17.98
CA ALA A 109 -20.47 5.29 -16.79
C ALA A 109 -19.44 4.47 -16.00
N THR A 110 -19.24 4.87 -14.75
CA THR A 110 -18.30 4.37 -13.73
C THR A 110 -18.49 2.91 -13.30
N HIS A 111 -19.19 2.08 -14.09
CA HIS A 111 -19.48 0.69 -13.72
C HIS A 111 -18.30 -0.29 -13.88
N THR A 112 -17.11 0.19 -14.26
CA THR A 112 -15.91 -0.66 -14.51
C THR A 112 -14.59 -0.06 -14.01
N ALA A 113 -14.61 0.79 -12.97
CA ALA A 113 -13.42 1.03 -12.14
C ALA A 113 -13.19 -0.18 -11.22
N ALA A 114 -12.97 -1.36 -11.81
CA ALA A 114 -12.85 -2.63 -11.13
C ALA A 114 -11.38 -2.88 -10.73
N GLY A 115 -10.91 -2.12 -9.76
CA GLY A 115 -9.63 -2.30 -9.09
C GLY A 115 -9.82 -2.25 -7.58
N TYR A 116 -10.61 -3.17 -7.01
CA TYR A 116 -10.56 -3.36 -5.56
C TYR A 116 -9.20 -3.98 -5.23
N LEU A 117 -8.22 -3.14 -4.93
CA LEU A 117 -6.96 -3.54 -4.35
C LEU A 117 -7.22 -3.82 -2.88
N VAL A 118 -7.43 -5.09 -2.55
CA VAL A 118 -7.36 -5.58 -1.18
C VAL A 118 -5.95 -6.10 -0.99
N ILE A 119 -5.30 -5.70 0.11
CA ILE A 119 -4.01 -6.29 0.49
C ILE A 119 -4.23 -7.77 0.77
N ASP A 120 -3.51 -8.61 0.04
CA ASP A 120 -3.41 -10.02 0.36
C ASP A 120 -2.52 -10.19 1.59
N THR A 121 -3.14 -10.45 2.73
CA THR A 121 -2.42 -10.66 4.00
C THR A 121 -1.68 -12.00 4.04
N SER A 122 -1.82 -12.86 3.04
CA SER A 122 -1.14 -14.15 2.94
C SER A 122 0.17 -14.14 2.13
N SER A 123 0.44 -13.05 1.40
CA SER A 123 1.59 -12.88 0.50
C SER A 123 2.87 -12.39 1.19
#